data_AF-A0A382XU59-F1
#
_entry.id   AF-A0A382XU59-F1
#
_cell.length_a   1.000
_cell.length_b   1.000
_cell.length_c   1.000
_cell.angle_alpha   90.00
_cell.angle_beta   90.00
_cell.angle_gamma   90.00
#
_symmetry.space_group_name_H-M   'P 1'
#
loop_
_entity.id
_entity.type
_entity.pdbx_description
1 polymer ?
#
loop_
_entity_poly.entity_id
_entity_poly.type
_entity_poly.pdbx_seq_one_letter_code
_entity_poly.pdbx_strand_id
1 'polypeptide(L)'
;MDQVKDEFDLVVCRHEGGASYMAQAYGRMTGKPGLCMVTRGPGACNALIGVSTAAQESTPMILIIGHVTTSTAGRFPFQEIDPQAVYGSVAKWVGV
;
A
#
# COMPACT_ATOMS: atom_id res chain seq x y z
N MET A 1 -4.49 14.03 13.99
CA MET A 1 -4.51 12.57 14.16
C MET A 1 -5.67 12.13 15.05
N ASP A 2 -6.06 12.92 16.05
CA ASP A 2 -7.12 12.53 17.01
C ASP A 2 -8.53 12.41 16.40
N GLN A 3 -8.87 13.25 15.42
CA GLN A 3 -10.17 13.19 14.72
C GLN A 3 -10.34 11.95 13.81
N VAL A 4 -9.26 11.29 13.39
CA VAL A 4 -9.34 10.10 12.49
C VAL A 4 -9.70 8.84 13.28
N LYS A 5 -9.40 8.81 14.58
CA LYS A 5 -9.55 7.61 15.41
C LYS A 5 -11.01 7.20 15.65
N ASP A 6 -11.94 8.14 15.57
CA ASP A 6 -13.36 7.86 15.84
C ASP A 6 -14.05 7.16 14.66
N GLU A 7 -13.44 7.17 13.46
CA GLU A 7 -13.94 6.49 12.26
C GLU A 7 -13.03 5.35 11.77
N PHE A 8 -11.73 5.39 12.07
CA PHE A 8 -10.75 4.39 11.65
C PHE A 8 -9.77 4.02 12.76
N ASP A 9 -9.62 2.72 13.01
CA ASP A 9 -8.56 2.18 13.87
C ASP A 9 -7.20 2.22 13.16
N LEU A 10 -6.44 3.28 13.39
CA LEU A 10 -5.11 3.45 12.79
C LEU A 10 -4.04 2.72 13.62
N VAL A 11 -3.42 1.71 13.02
CA VAL A 11 -2.26 1.00 13.60
C VAL A 11 -0.97 1.49 12.96
N VAL A 12 -0.08 2.10 13.74
CA VAL A 12 1.21 2.58 13.27
C VAL A 12 2.25 1.46 13.38
N CYS A 13 2.81 1.07 12.23
CA CYS A 13 3.87 0.07 12.16
C CYS A 13 5.25 0.73 12.06
N ARG A 14 6.29 -0.01 12.47
CA ARG A 14 7.69 0.42 12.32
C ARG A 14 8.32 0.02 10.97
N HIS A 15 7.67 -0.87 10.23
CA HIS A 15 8.16 -1.37 8.95
C HIS A 15 6.98 -1.63 8.02
N GLU A 16 7.10 -1.23 6.76
CA GLU A 16 6.03 -1.29 5.76
C GLU A 16 5.68 -2.73 5.37
N GLY A 17 6.67 -3.62 5.33
CA GLY A 17 6.43 -5.05 5.12
C GLY A 17 5.57 -5.68 6.23
N GLY A 18 5.73 -5.23 7.48
CA GLY A 18 4.87 -5.69 8.58
C GLY A 18 3.45 -5.12 8.43
N ALA A 19 3.34 -3.84 8.06
CA ALA A 19 2.07 -3.19 7.81
C ALA A 19 1.28 -3.85 6.68
N SER A 20 1.94 -4.20 5.57
CA SER A 20 1.29 -4.82 4.41
C SER A 20 0.82 -6.24 4.71
N TYR A 21 1.60 -7.02 5.47
CA TYR A 21 1.15 -8.34 5.96
C TYR A 21 -0.02 -8.24 6.94
N MET A 22 -0.02 -7.26 7.85
CA MET A 22 -1.16 -7.05 8.76
C MET A 22 -2.45 -6.75 7.98
N ALA A 23 -2.37 -5.88 6.97
CA ALA A 23 -3.52 -5.57 6.12
C ALA A 23 -3.97 -6.78 5.30
N GLN A 24 -3.03 -7.53 4.73
CA GLN A 24 -3.35 -8.80 4.05
C GLN A 24 -4.03 -9.79 5.00
N ALA A 25 -3.48 -10.03 6.18
CA ALA A 25 -4.05 -10.95 7.17
C ALA A 25 -5.45 -10.51 7.61
N TYR A 26 -5.66 -9.20 7.83
CA TYR A 26 -6.98 -8.66 8.13
C TYR A 26 -7.98 -8.97 7.01
N GLY A 27 -7.58 -8.75 5.75
CA GLY A 27 -8.38 -9.07 4.59
C GLY A 27 -8.81 -10.54 4.54
N ARG A 28 -7.88 -11.43 4.87
CA ARG A 28 -8.09 -12.88 4.85
C ARG A 28 -9.03 -13.33 5.97
N MET A 29 -8.83 -12.81 7.18
CA MET A 29 -9.59 -13.23 8.36
C MET A 29 -11.01 -12.67 8.39
N THR A 30 -11.23 -11.49 7.82
CA THR A 30 -12.52 -10.78 7.93
C THR A 30 -13.35 -10.81 6.66
N GLY A 31 -12.75 -11.11 5.50
CA GLY A 31 -13.38 -10.96 4.19
C GLY A 31 -13.63 -9.50 3.76
N LYS A 32 -13.25 -8.52 4.58
CA LYS A 32 -13.31 -7.08 4.25
C LYS A 32 -11.94 -6.61 3.74
N PRO A 33 -11.85 -5.65 2.81
CA PRO A 33 -10.55 -5.17 2.33
C PRO A 33 -9.66 -4.65 3.46
N GLY A 34 -8.46 -5.21 3.59
CA GLY A 34 -7.43 -4.66 4.49
C GLY A 34 -6.77 -3.43 3.89
N LEU A 35 -6.60 -2.38 4.69
CA LEU A 35 -5.98 -1.12 4.26
C LEU A 35 -4.53 -1.02 4.74
N CYS A 36 -3.62 -0.66 3.85
CA CYS A 36 -2.24 -0.33 4.20
C CYS A 36 -1.86 1.00 3.54
N MET A 37 -1.25 1.90 4.31
CA MET A 37 -0.74 3.17 3.79
C MET A 37 0.78 3.22 3.95
N VAL A 38 1.48 3.58 2.89
CA VAL A 38 2.95 3.66 2.88
C VAL A 38 3.42 4.91 2.13
N THR A 39 4.64 5.33 2.43
CA THR A 39 5.28 6.42 1.68
C THR A 39 5.71 5.96 0.28
N ARG A 40 6.03 6.92 -0.60
CA ARG A 40 6.63 6.66 -1.92
C ARG A 40 7.98 5.95 -1.83
N GLY A 41 8.47 5.48 -2.97
CA GLY A 41 9.82 4.92 -3.10
C GLY A 41 10.03 3.72 -2.18
N PRO A 42 10.93 3.79 -1.18
CA PRO A 42 11.28 2.64 -0.35
C PRO A 42 10.08 2.05 0.40
N GLY A 43 9.16 2.88 0.90
CA GLY A 43 8.00 2.39 1.64
C GLY A 43 7.08 1.54 0.78
N ALA A 44 6.83 1.99 -0.44
CA ALA A 44 6.12 1.23 -1.46
C ALA A 44 6.86 -0.07 -1.79
N CYS A 45 8.16 -0.03 -2.11
CA CYS A 45 8.92 -1.25 -2.43
C CYS A 45 8.85 -2.30 -1.30
N ASN A 46 8.96 -1.87 -0.03
CA ASN A 46 8.86 -2.77 1.12
C ASN A 46 7.45 -3.37 1.30
N ALA A 47 6.40 -2.67 0.86
CA ALA A 47 5.02 -3.13 0.99
C ALA A 47 4.64 -4.21 -0.05
N LEU A 48 5.39 -4.31 -1.16
CA LEU A 48 5.11 -5.21 -2.29
C LEU A 48 4.90 -6.67 -1.86
N ILE A 49 5.64 -7.13 -0.85
CA ILE A 49 5.54 -8.50 -0.33
C ILE A 49 4.11 -8.85 0.13
N GLY A 50 3.43 -7.92 0.81
CA GLY A 50 2.06 -8.13 1.29
C GLY A 50 1.05 -8.14 0.15
N VAL A 51 1.23 -7.27 -0.85
CA VAL A 51 0.37 -7.24 -2.06
C VAL A 51 0.54 -8.53 -2.86
N SER A 52 1.77 -9.00 -3.04
CA SER A 52 2.05 -10.26 -3.73
C SER A 52 1.42 -11.46 -3.01
N THR A 53 1.50 -11.51 -1.67
CA THR A 53 0.81 -12.55 -0.89
C THR A 53 -0.71 -12.42 -1.01
N ALA A 54 -1.26 -11.20 -0.91
CA ALA A 54 -2.70 -10.98 -1.04
C ALA A 54 -3.23 -11.44 -2.41
N ALA A 55 -2.47 -11.20 -3.48
CA ALA A 55 -2.81 -11.64 -4.82
C ALA A 55 -2.84 -13.17 -4.93
N GLN A 56 -1.80 -13.85 -4.45
CA GLN A 56 -1.70 -15.32 -4.47
C GLN A 56 -2.78 -15.99 -3.62
N GLU A 57 -3.13 -15.40 -2.48
CA GLU A 57 -4.17 -15.92 -1.57
C GLU A 57 -5.57 -15.40 -1.89
N SER A 58 -5.75 -14.66 -3.00
CA SER A 58 -7.05 -14.07 -3.39
C SER A 58 -7.71 -13.26 -2.27
N THR A 59 -6.90 -12.58 -1.46
CA THR A 59 -7.32 -11.83 -0.29
C THR A 59 -7.66 -10.38 -0.65
N PRO A 60 -8.77 -9.80 -0.15
CA PRO A 60 -9.12 -8.41 -0.43
C PRO A 60 -8.18 -7.45 0.32
N MET A 61 -7.47 -6.59 -0.41
CA MET A 61 -6.50 -5.63 0.14
C MET A 61 -6.46 -4.37 -0.74
N ILE A 62 -6.27 -3.20 -0.12
CA ILE A 62 -5.99 -1.92 -0.78
C ILE A 62 -4.70 -1.35 -0.20
N LEU A 63 -3.74 -1.07 -1.08
CA LEU A 63 -2.50 -0.37 -0.73
C LEU A 63 -2.59 1.07 -1.22
N ILE A 64 -2.40 2.03 -0.32
CA ILE A 64 -2.35 3.46 -0.60
C ILE A 64 -0.89 3.89 -0.53
N ILE A 65 -0.37 4.43 -1.62
CA ILE A 65 1.01 4.87 -1.74
C ILE A 65 1.02 6.39 -1.85
N GLY A 66 1.75 7.06 -0.96
CA GLY A 66 2.02 8.48 -1.14
C GLY A 66 2.71 8.69 -2.49
N HIS A 67 2.31 9.68 -3.29
CA HIS A 67 2.89 9.92 -4.61
C HIS A 67 3.54 11.31 -4.69
N VAL A 68 4.31 11.55 -5.75
CA VAL A 68 4.91 12.86 -6.02
C VAL A 68 3.83 13.81 -6.52
N THR A 69 4.07 15.11 -6.42
CA THR A 69 3.14 16.11 -6.98
C THR A 69 3.05 15.96 -8.49
N THR A 70 1.86 16.15 -9.05
CA THR A 70 1.61 16.03 -10.49
C THR A 70 2.47 16.98 -11.34
N SER A 71 2.86 18.14 -10.79
CA SER A 71 3.76 19.10 -11.45
C SER A 71 5.20 18.59 -11.65
N THR A 72 5.61 17.60 -10.86
CA THR A 72 6.96 17.02 -10.88
C THR A 72 6.99 15.58 -11.37
N ALA A 73 5.83 14.95 -11.58
CA ALA A 73 5.73 13.57 -12.03
C ALA A 73 6.47 13.37 -13.37
N GLY A 74 7.21 12.28 -13.49
CA GLY A 74 8.02 11.96 -14.67
C GLY A 74 9.27 12.82 -14.85
N ARG A 75 9.62 13.65 -13.85
CA ARG A 75 10.85 14.45 -13.83
C ARG A 75 11.90 13.90 -12.87
N PHE A 76 11.75 12.65 -12.43
CA PHE A 76 12.62 12.00 -11.46
C PHE A 76 12.82 12.80 -10.16
N PRO A 77 11.76 13.37 -9.56
CA PRO A 77 11.87 13.94 -8.22
C PRO A 77 12.24 12.82 -7.22
N PHE A 78 12.81 13.24 -6.09
CA PHE A 78 13.29 12.32 -5.07
C PHE A 78 12.25 11.25 -4.68
N GLN A 79 12.65 9.98 -4.77
CA GLN A 79 11.84 8.78 -4.46
C GLN A 79 10.62 8.54 -5.37
N GLU A 80 10.59 9.12 -6.57
CA GLU A 80 9.64 8.69 -7.60
C GLU A 80 9.90 7.23 -8.02
N ILE A 81 8.83 6.46 -8.08
CA ILE A 81 8.79 5.14 -8.71
C ILE A 81 7.52 5.09 -9.55
N ASP A 82 7.54 4.36 -10.66
CA ASP A 82 6.35 4.07 -11.45
C ASP A 82 5.54 2.96 -10.76
N PRO A 83 4.37 3.26 -10.16
CA PRO A 83 3.58 2.25 -9.47
C PRO A 83 3.04 1.18 -10.43
N GLN A 84 2.73 1.54 -11.68
CA GLN A 84 2.24 0.59 -12.66
C GLN A 84 3.32 -0.44 -12.99
N ALA A 85 4.56 0.00 -13.18
CA ALA A 85 5.69 -0.89 -13.43
C ALA A 85 5.99 -1.80 -12.22
N VAL A 86 5.89 -1.28 -10.99
CA VAL A 86 6.21 -2.04 -9.77
C VAL A 86 5.11 -3.03 -9.38
N TYR A 87 3.84 -2.64 -9.49
CA TYR A 87 2.71 -3.42 -8.97
C TYR A 87 1.84 -4.07 -10.05
N GLY A 88 1.95 -3.65 -11.31
CA GLY A 88 1.03 -4.06 -12.38
C GLY A 88 1.02 -5.57 -12.68
N SER A 89 2.05 -6.32 -12.27
CA SER A 89 2.10 -7.78 -12.41
C SER A 89 1.45 -8.54 -11.24
N VAL A 90 1.21 -7.87 -10.11
CA VAL A 90 0.69 -8.51 -8.88
C VAL A 90 -0.67 -7.96 -8.45
N ALA A 91 -0.97 -6.70 -8.73
CA ALA A 91 -2.23 -6.06 -8.38
C ALA A 91 -3.24 -6.19 -9.53
N LYS A 92 -4.52 -6.36 -9.18
CA LYS A 92 -5.62 -6.37 -10.16
C LYS A 92 -5.84 -5.00 -10.81
N TRP A 93 -5.46 -3.93 -10.10
CA TRP A 93 -5.58 -2.56 -10.55
C TRP A 93 -4.53 -1.69 -9.87
N VAL A 94 -3.97 -0.76 -10.63
CA VAL A 94 -3.06 0.28 -10.15
C VAL A 94 -3.48 1.58 -10.86
N GLY A 95 -3.59 2.67 -10.11
CA GLY A 95 -3.94 3.97 -10.64
C GLY A 95 -3.31 5.11 -9.84
N VAL A 96 -3.10 6.24 -10.52
CA VAL A 96 -2.52 7.48 -10.00
C VAL A 96 -3.45 8.64 -10.34
#